data_AF-A0A970WG13-F1
#
_entry.id   AF-A0A970WG13-F1
#
_cell.length_a   1.000
_cell.length_b   1.000
_cell.length_c   1.000
_cell.angle_alpha   90.00
_cell.angle_beta   90.00
_cell.angle_gamma   90.00
#
_symmetry.space_group_name_H-M   'P 1'
#
loop_
_entity.id
_entity.type
_entity.pdbx_description
1 polymer ?
#
loop_
_entity_poly.entity_id
_entity_poly.type
_entity_poly.pdbx_seq_one_letter_code
_entity_poly.pdbx_strand_id
1 'polypeptide(L)'
;GHVPIPVGEVYLTEDPPRMFKSIQQTKRPCLAFKILAAGRLSERKAWVEQAFRDTFAGIKPSDAVIVGIYDRYSDQAAEDAALVRRYGTPAGM
;
A
#
# COMPACT_ATOMS: atom_id res chain seq x y z
N GLY A 1 -4.13 7.92 -14.92
CA GLY A 1 -5.46 7.81 -15.58
C GLY A 1 -5.66 8.88 -16.64
N HIS A 2 -6.83 8.88 -17.27
CA HIS A 2 -7.30 10.01 -18.08
C HIS A 2 -8.05 10.96 -17.14
N VAL A 3 -7.61 12.22 -17.04
CA VAL A 3 -8.25 13.21 -16.16
C VAL A 3 -8.38 14.54 -16.89
N PRO A 4 -9.60 15.03 -17.18
CA PRO A 4 -9.84 16.36 -17.74
C PRO A 4 -10.06 17.40 -16.61
N ILE A 5 -9.24 17.39 -15.55
CA ILE A 5 -9.46 18.22 -14.33
C ILE A 5 -8.16 18.99 -14.03
N PRO A 6 -8.23 20.29 -13.61
CA PRO A 6 -7.04 21.12 -13.41
C PRO A 6 -6.05 20.57 -12.40
N VAL A 7 -4.79 20.99 -12.57
CA VAL A 7 -3.59 20.51 -11.86
C VAL A 7 -3.66 20.84 -10.37
N GLY A 8 -4.22 19.92 -9.58
CA GLY A 8 -4.20 19.94 -8.12
C GLY A 8 -4.47 18.53 -7.59
N GLU A 9 -3.49 17.97 -6.87
CA GLU A 9 -3.56 16.75 -6.03
C GLU A 9 -4.66 15.71 -6.35
N VAL A 10 -4.69 15.23 -7.60
CA VAL A 10 -5.65 14.21 -8.04
C VAL A 10 -5.23 12.84 -7.50
N TYR A 11 -6.14 12.17 -6.78
CA TYR A 11 -6.02 10.76 -6.43
C TYR A 11 -7.07 9.96 -7.19
N LEU A 12 -6.63 9.11 -8.12
CA LEU A 12 -7.52 8.24 -8.88
C LEU A 12 -7.61 6.89 -8.18
N THR A 13 -8.79 6.55 -7.67
CA THR A 13 -9.04 5.29 -6.96
C THR A 13 -8.84 4.05 -7.84
N GLU A 14 -8.85 4.20 -9.15
CA GLU A 14 -8.56 3.13 -10.12
C GLU A 14 -7.07 2.92 -10.40
N ASP A 15 -6.19 3.85 -10.01
CA ASP A 15 -4.76 3.70 -10.26
C ASP A 15 -4.13 2.57 -9.42
N PRO A 16 -4.46 2.33 -8.13
CA PRO A 16 -3.90 1.20 -7.38
C PRO A 16 -4.20 -0.18 -8.00
N PRO A 17 -5.46 -0.55 -8.37
CA PRO A 17 -5.71 -1.82 -9.05
C PRO A 17 -4.95 -1.97 -10.37
N ARG A 18 -4.75 -0.88 -11.12
CA ARG A 18 -3.96 -0.90 -12.37
C ARG A 18 -2.46 -1.07 -12.08
N MET A 19 -1.95 -0.41 -11.05
CA MET A 19 -0.57 -0.56 -10.59
C MET A 19 -0.28 -1.99 -10.13
N PHE A 20 -1.19 -2.62 -9.38
CA PHE A 20 -1.05 -4.01 -8.97
C PHE A 20 -0.93 -4.96 -10.16
N LYS A 21 -1.75 -4.77 -11.22
CA LYS A 21 -1.62 -5.54 -12.47
C LYS A 21 -0.22 -5.39 -13.08
N SER A 22 0.32 -4.17 -13.13
CA SER A 22 1.68 -3.94 -13.63
C SER A 22 2.77 -4.58 -12.75
N ILE A 23 2.61 -4.53 -11.42
CA ILE A 23 3.52 -5.18 -10.46
C ILE A 23 3.53 -6.70 -10.67
N GLN A 24 2.36 -7.32 -10.81
CA GLN A 24 2.22 -8.76 -11.04
C GLN A 24 2.87 -9.23 -12.35
N GLN A 25 2.82 -8.39 -13.40
CA GLN A 25 3.45 -8.67 -14.69
C GLN A 25 4.97 -8.43 -14.70
N THR A 26 5.51 -7.76 -13.67
CA THR A 26 6.93 -7.44 -13.57
C THR A 26 7.72 -8.63 -13.02
N LYS A 27 8.71 -9.12 -13.79
CA LYS A 27 9.54 -10.28 -13.41
C LYS A 27 10.44 -10.03 -12.19
N ARG A 28 10.91 -8.79 -12.02
CA ARG A 28 11.78 -8.41 -10.90
C ARG A 28 10.93 -8.12 -9.65
N PRO A 29 11.49 -8.30 -8.45
CA PRO A 29 10.88 -7.79 -7.23
C PRO A 29 10.55 -6.30 -7.36
N CYS A 30 9.35 -5.92 -6.91
CA CYS A 30 8.88 -4.55 -6.85
C CYS A 30 8.83 -4.06 -5.40
N LEU A 31 9.15 -2.79 -5.21
CA LEU A 31 8.95 -2.10 -3.93
C LEU A 31 7.74 -1.19 -4.07
N ALA A 32 6.58 -1.62 -3.55
CA ALA A 32 5.36 -0.84 -3.58
C ALA A 32 5.46 0.29 -2.55
N PHE A 33 5.36 1.54 -3.01
CA PHE A 33 5.48 2.72 -2.15
C PHE A 33 4.19 3.54 -2.18
N LYS A 34 3.99 4.41 -1.16
CA LYS A 34 2.81 5.28 -1.01
C LYS A 34 1.47 4.51 -0.97
N ILE A 35 1.46 3.33 -0.36
CA ILE A 35 0.24 2.51 -0.21
C ILE A 35 -0.87 3.22 0.59
N LEU A 36 -0.53 4.25 1.38
CA LEU A 36 -1.47 5.09 2.13
C LEU A 36 -1.94 6.34 1.36
N ALA A 37 -1.83 6.35 0.03
CA ALA A 37 -2.29 7.44 -0.84
C ALA A 37 -1.75 8.83 -0.45
N ALA A 38 -0.45 8.88 -0.13
CA ALA A 38 0.22 10.09 0.36
C ALA A 38 -0.46 10.70 1.60
N GLY A 39 -0.85 9.87 2.56
CA GLY A 39 -1.43 10.29 3.84
C GLY A 39 -2.96 10.28 3.88
N ARG A 40 -3.63 10.22 2.72
CA ARG A 40 -5.11 10.25 2.63
C ARG A 40 -5.78 9.07 3.35
N LEU A 41 -5.08 7.96 3.51
CA LEU A 41 -5.59 6.76 4.18
C LEU A 41 -5.03 6.57 5.60
N SER A 42 -4.33 7.57 6.15
CA SER A 42 -3.58 7.43 7.42
C SER A 42 -4.38 7.88 8.66
N GLU A 43 -5.53 8.54 8.51
CA GLU A 43 -6.29 9.10 9.63
C GLU A 43 -6.98 8.05 10.51
N ARG A 44 -7.31 6.87 9.95
CA ARG A 44 -8.06 5.81 10.66
C ARG A 44 -7.31 4.50 10.58
N LYS A 45 -7.13 3.81 11.71
CA LYS A 45 -6.47 2.50 11.77
C LYS A 45 -7.08 1.48 10.80
N ALA A 46 -8.41 1.48 10.66
CA ALA A 46 -9.11 0.61 9.72
C ALA A 46 -8.77 0.90 8.25
N TRP A 47 -8.49 2.15 7.88
CA TRP A 47 -8.07 2.50 6.51
C TRP A 47 -6.63 2.09 6.23
N VAL A 48 -5.75 2.24 7.22
CA VAL A 48 -4.38 1.73 7.15
C VAL A 48 -4.40 0.21 6.98
N GLU A 49 -5.14 -0.51 7.84
CA GLU A 49 -5.29 -1.97 7.75
C GLU A 49 -5.82 -2.42 6.37
N GLN A 50 -6.83 -1.73 5.85
CA GLN A 50 -7.38 -1.97 4.51
C GLN A 50 -6.31 -1.78 3.41
N ALA A 51 -5.53 -0.70 3.47
CA ALA A 51 -4.49 -0.42 2.50
C ALA A 51 -3.38 -1.47 2.50
N PHE A 52 -2.96 -1.95 3.68
CA PHE A 52 -2.02 -3.06 3.79
C PHE A 52 -2.60 -4.34 3.20
N ARG A 53 -3.83 -4.70 3.58
CA ARG A 53 -4.51 -5.91 3.08
C ARG A 53 -4.61 -5.91 1.55
N ASP A 54 -5.09 -4.82 0.97
CA ASP A 54 -5.29 -4.70 -0.48
C ASP A 54 -3.95 -4.69 -1.22
N THR A 55 -2.93 -4.04 -0.66
CA THR A 55 -1.58 -4.06 -1.25
C THR A 55 -1.02 -5.47 -1.27
N PHE A 56 -1.01 -6.18 -0.15
CA PHE A 56 -0.44 -7.54 -0.08
C PHE A 56 -1.24 -8.56 -0.89
N ALA A 57 -2.55 -8.37 -1.06
CA ALA A 57 -3.36 -9.16 -2.00
C ALA A 57 -3.04 -8.84 -3.48
N GLY A 58 -2.57 -7.63 -3.77
CA GLY A 58 -2.30 -7.14 -5.12
C GLY A 58 -0.86 -7.33 -5.62
N ILE A 59 0.13 -7.50 -4.73
CA ILE A 59 1.55 -7.67 -5.09
C ILE A 59 1.98 -9.13 -5.05
N LYS A 60 3.20 -9.43 -5.49
CA LYS A 60 3.77 -10.79 -5.48
C LYS A 60 4.35 -11.11 -4.10
N PRO A 61 4.43 -12.40 -3.69
CA PRO A 61 5.06 -12.78 -2.41
C PRO A 61 6.53 -12.37 -2.27
N SER A 62 7.24 -12.14 -3.38
CA SER A 62 8.63 -11.67 -3.41
C SER A 62 8.77 -10.15 -3.41
N ASP A 63 7.66 -9.41 -3.42
CA ASP A 63 7.66 -7.94 -3.38
C ASP A 63 7.69 -7.44 -1.92
N ALA A 64 8.02 -6.17 -1.74
CA ALA A 64 7.99 -5.52 -0.43
C ALA A 64 7.28 -4.16 -0.50
N VAL A 65 6.94 -3.63 0.67
CA VAL A 65 6.25 -2.34 0.81
C VAL A 65 7.16 -1.34 1.51
N ILE A 66 7.14 -0.09 1.04
CA ILE A 66 7.78 1.05 1.70
C ILE A 66 6.67 1.96 2.26
N VAL A 67 6.65 2.10 3.60
CA VAL A 67 5.69 2.92 4.33
C VAL A 67 6.42 4.10 4.98
N GLY A 68 5.90 5.30 4.77
CA GLY A 68 6.36 6.48 5.49
C GLY A 68 5.63 6.59 6.82
N ILE A 69 6.38 6.74 7.91
CA ILE A 69 5.87 6.80 9.27
C ILE A 69 6.16 8.16 9.93
N TYR A 70 5.35 8.51 10.92
CA TYR A 70 5.57 9.59 11.87
C TYR A 70 5.25 9.08 13.28
N ASP A 71 6.26 8.52 13.94
CA ASP A 71 6.18 7.72 15.16
C ASP A 71 6.12 8.54 16.46
N ARG A 72 5.91 9.86 16.37
CA ARG A 72 5.82 10.74 17.54
C ARG A 72 4.68 10.36 18.51
N TYR A 73 3.60 9.79 18.00
CA TYR A 73 2.36 9.55 18.76
C TYR A 73 1.99 8.07 18.91
N SER A 74 2.59 7.18 18.12
CA SER A 74 2.44 5.73 18.25
C SER A 74 3.66 5.02 17.69
N ASP A 75 3.87 3.77 18.12
CA ASP A 75 4.88 2.89 17.55
C ASP A 75 4.42 2.38 16.17
N GLN A 76 4.44 3.26 15.18
CA GLN A 76 3.98 2.95 13.82
C GLN A 76 4.84 1.87 13.18
N ALA A 77 6.11 1.75 13.55
CA ALA A 77 6.97 0.67 13.09
C ALA A 77 6.45 -0.70 13.56
N ALA A 78 6.07 -0.83 14.84
CA ALA A 78 5.48 -2.06 15.36
C ALA A 78 4.08 -2.33 14.77
N GLU A 79 3.24 -1.29 14.65
CA GLU A 79 1.90 -1.39 14.05
C GLU A 79 1.99 -1.88 12.59
N ASP A 80 2.84 -1.27 11.78
CA ASP A 80 3.06 -1.66 10.38
C ASP A 80 3.63 -3.08 10.29
N ALA A 81 4.62 -3.42 11.13
CA ALA A 81 5.19 -4.76 11.14
C ALA A 81 4.15 -5.84 11.53
N ALA A 82 3.18 -5.52 12.39
CA ALA A 82 2.09 -6.42 12.71
C ALA A 82 1.16 -6.64 11.49
N LEU A 83 0.85 -5.58 10.75
CA LEU A 83 0.07 -5.66 9.52
C LEU A 83 0.79 -6.47 8.42
N VAL A 84 2.10 -6.30 8.27
CA VAL A 84 2.92 -7.11 7.35
C VAL A 84 2.86 -8.59 7.72
N ARG A 85 3.02 -8.94 9.00
CA ARG A 85 2.92 -10.36 9.43
C ARG A 85 1.53 -10.94 9.14
N ARG A 86 0.48 -10.14 9.32
CA ARG A 86 -0.90 -10.56 9.14
C ARG A 86 -1.29 -10.74 7.67
N TYR A 87 -0.84 -9.86 6.77
CA TYR A 87 -1.30 -9.83 5.37
C TYR A 87 -0.22 -10.22 4.35
N GLY A 88 1.05 -10.06 4.68
CA GLY A 88 2.18 -10.40 3.81
C GLY A 88 2.63 -11.86 3.87
N THR A 89 2.12 -12.64 4.83
CA THR A 89 2.41 -14.07 4.93
C THR A 89 1.45 -14.85 4.02
N PRO A 90 1.93 -15.66 3.07
CA PRO A 90 1.08 -16.54 2.28
C PRO A 90 0.32 -17.52 3.18
N ALA A 91 -0.96 -17.78 2.88
CA ALA A 91 -1.73 -18.76 3.63
C ALA A 91 -1.04 -20.15 3.57
N GLY A 92 -0.61 -20.66 4.72
CA GLY A 92 0.04 -21.98 4.86
C GLY A 92 1.52 -21.97 5.23
N MET A 93 2.10 -20.82 5.58
CA MET A 93 3.42 -20.71 6.24
C MET A 93 3.27 -20.35 7.72
#